data_AF-A0A5J4WJQ9-F1
#
_entry.id   AF-A0A5J4WJQ9-F1
#
_cell.length_a   1.000
_cell.length_b   1.000
_cell.length_c   1.000
_cell.angle_alpha   90.00
_cell.angle_beta   90.00
_cell.angle_gamma   90.00
#
_symmetry.space_group_name_H-M   'P 1'
#
loop_
_entity.id
_entity.type
_entity.pdbx_description
1 polymer ?
#
loop_
_entity_poly.entity_id
_entity_poly.type
_entity_poly.pdbx_seq_one_letter_code
_entity_poly.pdbx_strand_id
1 'polypeptide(L)' 'MGFYSGLKNFGSKILGGIKKVSGWLAPTVHMIMGGLSGPVSMLHPGAGQIMGTIGNIAGGIDRHLNRR' A
#
# COMPACT_ATOMS: atom_id res chain seq x y z
N MET A 1 10.38 42.22 16.00
CA MET A 1 9.66 41.29 15.10
C MET A 1 10.58 40.75 13.99
N GLY A 2 11.73 40.14 14.33
CA GLY A 2 12.77 39.80 13.32
C GLY A 2 12.81 38.34 12.87
N PHE A 3 12.94 37.40 13.80
CA PHE A 3 13.26 36.00 13.48
C PHE A 3 12.03 35.11 13.22
N TYR A 4 11.09 35.07 14.17
CA TYR A 4 9.90 34.20 14.08
C TYR A 4 8.99 34.53 12.89
N SER A 5 8.93 35.82 12.50
CA SER A 5 8.20 36.24 11.29
C SER A 5 8.86 35.74 10.02
N GLY A 6 10.19 35.74 9.95
CA GLY A 6 10.96 35.19 8.83
C GLY A 6 10.76 33.68 8.69
N LEU A 7 10.81 32.94 9.79
CA LEU A 7 10.56 31.49 9.80
C LEU A 7 9.12 31.16 9.35
N LYS A 8 8.13 31.93 9.81
CA LYS A 8 6.74 31.78 9.39
C LYS A 8 6.57 32.00 7.88
N ASN A 9 7.18 33.06 7.33
CA ASN A 9 7.13 33.36 5.90
C ASN A 9 7.83 32.29 5.05
N PHE A 10 8.95 31.77 5.54
CA PHE A 10 9.66 30.67 4.90
C PHE A 10 8.79 29.40 4.86
N GLY A 11 8.18 29.03 5.99
CA GLY A 11 7.25 27.91 6.07
C GLY A 11 6.06 28.04 5.11
N SER A 12 5.46 29.23 5.00
CA SER A 12 4.35 29.47 4.07
C SER A 12 4.75 29.32 2.60
N LYS A 13 5.97 29.71 2.21
CA LYS A 13 6.49 29.49 0.84
C LYS A 13 6.70 28.02 0.53
N ILE A 14 7.29 27.27 1.47
CA ILE A 14 7.50 25.83 1.34
C ILE A 14 6.16 25.12 1.20
N LEU A 15 5.19 25.44 2.06
CA LEU A 15 3.84 24.85 2.01
C LEU A 15 3.11 25.17 0.70
N GLY A 16 3.22 26.40 0.20
CA GLY A 16 2.64 26.80 -1.08
C GLY A 16 3.24 26.02 -2.27
N GLY A 17 4.57 25.83 -2.25
CA GLY A 17 5.27 25.02 -3.23
C GLY A 17 4.82 23.56 -3.20
N ILE A 18 4.76 22.96 -2.01
CA ILE A 18 4.29 21.58 -1.83
C ILE A 18 2.86 21.43 -2.35
N LYS A 19 1.95 22.35 -2.00
CA LYS A 19 0.55 22.31 -2.43
C LYS A 19 0.40 22.36 -3.96
N LYS A 20 1.27 23.10 -4.64
CA LYS A 20 1.28 23.19 -6.10
C LYS A 20 1.75 21.87 -6.73
N VAL A 21 2.83 21.30 -6.23
CA VAL A 21 3.37 20.02 -6.71
C VAL A 21 2.41 18.87 -6.41
N SER A 22 1.80 18.84 -5.22
CA SER A 22 0.82 17.82 -4.85
C SER A 22 -0.44 17.90 -5.70
N GLY A 23 -0.90 19.10 -6.06
CA GLY A 23 -2.03 19.27 -6.99
C GLY A 23 -1.73 18.70 -8.38
N TRP A 24 -0.50 18.83 -8.85
CA TRP A 24 -0.05 18.23 -10.12
C TRP A 24 0.17 16.72 -10.04
N LEU A 25 0.60 16.20 -8.89
CA LEU A 25 0.83 14.77 -8.69
C LEU A 25 -0.44 13.99 -8.35
N ALA A 26 -1.48 14.63 -7.83
CA ALA A 26 -2.72 13.98 -7.42
C ALA A 26 -3.36 13.11 -8.52
N PRO A 27 -3.47 13.54 -9.79
CA PRO A 27 -4.01 12.71 -10.87
C PRO A 27 -3.17 11.46 -11.14
N THR A 28 -1.84 11.59 -11.13
CA THR A 28 -0.90 10.49 -11.35
C THR A 28 -0.99 9.46 -10.22
N VAL A 29 -1.01 9.92 -8.97
CA VAL A 29 -1.15 9.03 -7.81
C VAL A 29 -2.50 8.32 -7.84
N HIS A 30 -3.59 9.02 -8.20
CA HIS A 30 -4.91 8.42 -8.33
C HIS A 30 -4.96 7.35 -9.44
N MET A 31 -4.30 7.59 -10.58
CA MET A 31 -4.22 6.62 -11.68
C MET A 31 -3.41 5.38 -11.30
N ILE A 32 -2.28 5.57 -10.61
CA ILE A 32 -1.44 4.47 -10.12
C ILE A 32 -2.21 3.64 -9.09
N MET A 33 -2.86 4.27 -8.12
CA MET A 33 -3.66 3.58 -7.10
C MET A 33 -4.88 2.88 -7.71
N GLY A 34 -5.58 3.54 -8.64
CA GLY A 34 -6.70 2.95 -9.36
C GLY A 34 -6.28 1.74 -10.20
N GLY A 35 -5.17 1.83 -10.93
CA GLY A 35 -4.63 0.74 -11.74
C GLY A 35 -4.10 -0.44 -10.92
N LEU A 36 -3.54 -0.19 -9.74
CA LEU A 36 -3.07 -1.23 -8.82
C LEU A 36 -4.20 -1.88 -8.02
N SER A 37 -5.35 -1.23 -7.85
CA SER A 37 -6.44 -1.74 -7.03
C SER A 37 -6.97 -3.12 -7.47
N GLY A 38 -7.09 -3.35 -8.78
CA GLY A 38 -7.51 -4.64 -9.35
C GLY A 38 -6.53 -5.77 -9.05
N PRO A 39 -5.26 -5.67 -9.50
CA PRO A 39 -4.24 -6.66 -9.22
C PRO A 39 -4.06 -6.94 -7.72
N VAL A 40 -4.02 -5.89 -6.88
CA VAL A 40 -3.90 -6.03 -5.42
C VAL A 40 -5.12 -6.73 -4.82
N SER A 41 -6.33 -6.42 -5.30
CA SER A 41 -7.55 -7.10 -4.87
C SER A 41 -7.55 -8.59 -5.25
N MET A 42 -6.93 -8.97 -6.38
CA MET A 42 -6.81 -10.36 -6.82
C MET A 42 -5.76 -11.16 -6.04
N LEU A 43 -4.72 -10.51 -5.50
CA LEU A 43 -3.69 -11.17 -4.70
C LEU A 43 -4.24 -11.75 -3.40
N HIS A 44 -5.24 -11.12 -2.78
CA HIS A 44 -5.79 -11.59 -1.49
C HIS A 44 -6.56 -12.93 -1.63
N PRO A 45 -7.51 -13.10 -2.58
CA PRO A 45 -8.11 -14.39 -2.90
C PRO A 45 -7.08 -15.41 -3.39
N GLY A 46 -6.13 -15.00 -4.24
CA GLY A 46 -5.10 -15.89 -4.77
C GLY A 46 -4.20 -16.49 -3.68
N ALA A 47 -3.70 -15.65 -2.77
CA ALA A 47 -2.91 -16.09 -1.62
C ALA A 47 -3.72 -17.00 -0.67
N GLY A 48 -4.99 -16.67 -0.43
CA GLY A 48 -5.90 -17.48 0.38
C GLY A 48 -6.13 -18.89 -0.20
N GLN A 49 -6.33 -18.99 -1.53
CA GLN A 49 -6.47 -20.28 -2.21
C GLN A 49 -5.20 -21.13 -2.13
N ILE A 50 -4.03 -20.52 -2.33
CA ILE A 50 -2.74 -21.21 -2.23
C ILE A 50 -2.53 -21.73 -0.80
N MET A 51 -2.79 -20.90 0.22
CA MET A 51 -2.63 -21.28 1.62
C MET A 51 -3.62 -22.39 2.04
N GLY A 52 -4.87 -22.32 1.57
CA GLY A 52 -5.86 -23.38 1.79
C GLY A 52 -5.44 -24.71 1.15
N THR A 53 -4.86 -24.67 -0.05
CA THR A 53 -4.35 -25.86 -0.75
C THR A 53 -3.17 -26.48 0.00
N ILE A 54 -2.22 -25.65 0.45
CA ILE A 54 -1.07 -26.11 1.25
C ILE A 54 -1.55 -26.73 2.57
N GLY A 55 -2.51 -26.11 3.26
CA GLY A 55 -3.10 -26.66 4.48
C GLY A 55 -3.77 -28.02 4.28
N ASN A 56 -4.49 -28.19 3.17
CA ASN A 56 -5.11 -29.47 2.81
C ASN A 56 -4.07 -30.56 2.53
N ILE A 57 -3.00 -30.23 1.81
CA ILE A 57 -1.90 -31.16 1.52
C ILE A 57 -1.17 -31.55 2.82
N ALA A 58 -0.83 -30.56 3.64
CA ALA A 58 -0.16 -30.80 4.93
C ALA A 58 -1.00 -31.70 5.85
N GLY A 59 -2.31 -31.44 5.95
CA GLY A 59 -3.22 -32.28 6.73
C GLY A 59 -3.40 -33.69 6.15
N GLY A 60 -3.30 -33.86 4.83
CA GLY A 60 -3.29 -35.18 4.19
C GLY A 60 -2.01 -35.98 4.49
N ILE A 61 -0.86 -35.31 4.45
CA ILE A 61 0.45 -35.92 4.77
C ILE A 61 0.51 -36.31 6.24
N ASP A 62 0.10 -35.43 7.15
CA ASP A 62 0.04 -35.70 8.60
C ASP A 62 -0.79 -36.95 8.91
N ARG A 63 -2.00 -37.04 8.36
CA ARG A 63 -2.85 -38.23 8.51
C ARG A 63 -2.24 -39.51 7.95
N HIS A 64 -1.45 -39.41 6.88
CA HIS A 64 -0.76 -40.56 6.29
C HIS A 64 0.41 -41.02 7.16
N LEU A 65 1.17 -40.08 7.73
CA LEU A 65 2.30 -40.36 8.61
C LEU A 65 1.87 -40.89 9.97
N ASN A 66 0.79 -40.35 10.55
CA ASN A 66 0.22 -40.77 11.83
C ASN A 66 -0.60 -42.07 11.75
N ARG A 67 -0.68 -42.71 10.58
CA ARG A 67 -1.33 -44.01 10.36
C ARG A 67 -0.35 -45.19 10.40
N ARG A 68 0.93 -44.95 10.69
CA ARG A 68 1.95 -45.98 10.93
C ARG A 68 2.03 -46.34 12.41
#